data_AF-A0A258C681-F1
#
_entry.id   AF-A0A258C681-F1
#
_cell.length_a   1.000
_cell.length_b   1.000
_cell.length_c   1.000
_cell.angle_alpha   90.00
_cell.angle_beta   90.00
_cell.angle_gamma   90.00
#
_symmetry.space_group_name_H-M   'P 1'
#
loop_
_entity.id
_entity.type
_entity.pdbx_description
1 polymer ?
#
loop_
_entity_poly.entity_id
_entity_poly.type
_entity_poly.pdbx_seq_one_letter_code
_entity_poly.pdbx_strand_id
1 'polypeptide(L)'
;MKPSDAAAAALQPLREQIDLLDSELVDLLARRARVTAQVGQVKQHYALPVYVPEREQALLAARRQQALAQGVSPELVEDLLRRVMRESYATQDQHFVCCRPSGGKVVVVGGAGALGGRFVSLFQRSGYQVAILEPQDWPQAAQLCQDAALVLLAVPITLTEQVIAQLPTLPAHCVLADLTSIKARPLQAMLAQHSGPVVGLHPMFGPDINNLIKQVVVVCDGRQPEDYQWLLKQLVIWG
;
A
#
# COMPACT_ATOMS: atom_id res chain seq x y z
N MET A 1 -11.93 33.84 51.40
CA MET A 1 -11.91 32.74 50.40
C MET A 1 -10.83 31.77 50.81
N LYS A 2 -11.09 30.45 50.73
CA LYS A 2 -10.00 29.47 50.93
C LYS A 2 -9.01 29.63 49.77
N PRO A 3 -7.69 29.43 49.98
CA PRO A 3 -6.67 29.56 48.93
C PRO A 3 -6.99 28.75 47.65
N SER A 4 -7.68 27.62 47.83
CA SER A 4 -8.25 26.78 46.76
C SER A 4 -9.22 27.51 45.83
N ASP A 5 -10.13 28.32 46.38
CA ASP A 5 -11.20 28.97 45.60
C ASP A 5 -10.64 30.13 44.77
N ALA A 6 -9.60 30.81 45.27
CA ALA A 6 -8.92 31.89 44.56
C ALA A 6 -8.07 31.35 43.40
N ALA A 7 -7.38 30.23 43.59
CA ALA A 7 -6.65 29.55 42.53
C ALA A 7 -7.59 29.06 41.43
N ALA A 8 -8.73 28.47 41.80
CA ALA A 8 -9.74 28.03 40.83
C ALA A 8 -10.30 29.19 39.99
N ALA A 9 -10.63 30.32 40.62
CA ALA A 9 -11.12 31.51 39.92
C ALA A 9 -10.08 32.13 38.98
N ALA A 10 -8.79 32.09 39.33
CA ALA A 10 -7.72 32.59 38.47
C ALA A 10 -7.40 31.65 37.28
N LEU A 11 -7.55 30.34 37.46
CA LEU A 11 -7.29 29.34 36.42
C LEU A 11 -8.43 29.24 35.40
N GLN A 12 -9.67 29.53 35.80
CA GLN A 12 -10.84 29.40 34.93
C GLN A 12 -10.73 30.13 33.59
N PRO A 13 -10.40 31.43 33.51
CA PRO A 13 -10.29 32.13 32.23
C PRO A 13 -9.12 31.61 31.36
N LEU A 14 -8.05 31.09 31.97
CA LEU A 14 -6.93 30.48 31.24
C LEU A 14 -7.34 29.14 30.62
N ARG A 15 -8.16 28.34 31.33
CA ARG A 15 -8.72 27.09 30.80
C ARG A 15 -9.65 27.35 29.64
N GLU A 16 -10.51 28.37 29.74
CA GLU A 16 -11.39 28.77 28.64
C GLU A 16 -10.59 29.20 27.40
N GLN A 17 -9.46 29.90 27.58
CA GLN A 17 -8.56 30.21 26.45
C GLN A 17 -7.93 28.95 25.83
N ILE A 18 -7.54 27.96 26.65
CA ILE A 18 -7.02 26.68 26.15
C ILE A 18 -8.11 25.93 25.37
N ASP A 19 -9.34 25.86 25.90
CA ASP A 19 -10.46 25.18 25.23
C ASP A 19 -10.78 25.81 23.86
N LEU A 20 -10.66 27.14 23.75
CA LEU A 20 -10.81 27.86 22.48
C LEU A 20 -9.69 27.49 21.50
N LEU A 21 -8.42 27.49 21.94
CA LEU A 21 -7.29 27.09 21.10
C LEU A 21 -7.40 25.64 20.63
N ASP A 22 -7.84 24.74 21.52
CA ASP A 22 -8.06 23.33 21.20
C ASP A 22 -9.19 23.16 20.16
N SER A 23 -10.24 23.98 20.25
CA SER A 23 -11.30 24.03 19.23
C SER A 23 -10.76 24.50 17.87
N GLU A 24 -9.91 25.54 17.85
CA GLU A 24 -9.26 26.00 16.62
C GLU A 24 -8.35 24.93 15.99
N LEU A 25 -7.65 24.13 16.81
CA LEU A 25 -6.86 23.00 16.33
C LEU A 25 -7.74 21.96 15.63
N VAL A 26 -8.90 21.62 16.18
CA VAL A 26 -9.87 20.70 15.56
C VAL A 26 -10.35 21.24 14.21
N ASP A 27 -10.69 22.52 14.13
CA ASP A 27 -11.11 23.17 12.88
C ASP A 27 -10.01 23.17 11.82
N LEU A 28 -8.76 23.42 12.21
CA LEU A 28 -7.60 23.34 11.31
C LEU A 28 -7.39 21.91 10.79
N LEU A 29 -7.53 20.89 11.64
CA LEU A 29 -7.45 19.50 11.23
C LEU A 29 -8.55 19.14 10.22
N ALA A 30 -9.79 19.57 10.47
CA ALA A 30 -10.91 19.33 9.55
C ALA A 30 -10.68 20.00 8.19
N ARG A 31 -10.20 21.25 8.17
CA ARG A 31 -9.84 21.95 6.92
C ARG A 31 -8.71 21.25 6.19
N ARG A 32 -7.67 20.81 6.91
CA ARG A 32 -6.55 20.05 6.34
C ARG A 32 -7.03 18.75 5.71
N ALA A 33 -7.95 18.03 6.37
CA ALA A 33 -8.51 16.79 5.83
C ALA A 33 -9.22 16.99 4.48
N ARG A 34 -9.96 18.09 4.32
CA ARG A 34 -10.60 18.45 3.03
C ARG A 34 -9.57 18.70 1.92
N VAL A 35 -8.49 19.42 2.22
CA VAL A 35 -7.40 19.66 1.25
C VAL A 35 -6.69 18.35 0.89
N THR A 36 -6.41 17.50 1.89
CA THR A 36 -5.85 16.17 1.68
C THR A 36 -6.74 15.33 0.75
N ALA A 37 -8.07 15.36 0.91
CA ALA A 37 -8.98 14.63 0.04
C ALA A 37 -8.86 15.09 -1.43
N GLN A 38 -8.75 16.40 -1.67
CA GLN A 38 -8.51 16.96 -3.01
C GLN A 38 -7.15 16.52 -3.58
N VAL A 39 -6.10 16.51 -2.76
CA VAL A 39 -4.78 15.98 -3.16
C VAL A 39 -4.89 14.51 -3.57
N GLY A 40 -5.69 13.70 -2.86
CA GLY A 40 -5.96 12.31 -3.20
C GLY A 40 -6.58 12.17 -4.59
N GLN A 41 -7.59 12.98 -4.91
CA GLN A 41 -8.24 13.00 -6.23
C GLN A 41 -7.27 13.36 -7.36
N VAL A 42 -6.40 14.36 -7.14
CA VAL A 42 -5.36 14.74 -8.11
C VAL A 42 -4.37 13.60 -8.32
N LYS A 43 -3.87 12.99 -7.24
CA LYS A 43 -2.93 11.87 -7.34
C LYS A 43 -3.53 10.68 -8.10
N GLN A 44 -4.80 10.36 -7.84
CA GLN A 44 -5.54 9.34 -8.58
C GLN A 44 -5.67 9.71 -10.05
N HIS A 45 -5.97 10.96 -10.40
CA HIS A 45 -6.09 11.34 -11.80
C HIS A 45 -4.77 11.17 -12.58
N TYR A 46 -3.63 11.46 -11.94
CA TYR A 46 -2.31 11.44 -12.58
C TYR A 46 -1.47 10.19 -12.27
N ALA A 47 -2.05 9.16 -11.65
CA ALA A 47 -1.33 7.94 -11.26
C ALA A 47 -0.07 8.20 -10.39
N LEU A 48 -0.17 9.19 -9.49
CA LEU A 48 0.92 9.56 -8.59
C LEU A 48 0.87 8.72 -7.31
N PRO A 49 2.03 8.38 -6.72
CA PRO A 49 2.08 7.56 -5.52
C PRO A 49 1.44 8.24 -4.31
N VAL A 50 0.78 7.44 -3.48
CA VAL A 50 0.18 7.91 -2.22
C VAL A 50 1.29 8.36 -1.27
N TYR A 51 2.39 7.61 -1.20
CA TYR A 51 3.53 7.90 -0.34
C TYR A 51 4.73 8.42 -1.13
N VAL A 52 5.27 9.57 -0.70
CA VAL A 52 6.47 10.19 -1.28
C VAL A 52 7.41 10.56 -0.13
N PRO A 53 8.42 9.71 0.18
CA PRO A 53 9.27 9.87 1.35
C PRO A 53 9.94 11.25 1.45
N GLU A 54 10.52 11.71 0.34
CA GLU A 54 11.24 12.99 0.25
C GLU A 54 10.32 14.18 0.57
N ARG A 55 9.06 14.13 0.11
CA ARG A 55 8.08 15.17 0.38
C ARG A 55 7.69 15.21 1.85
N GLU A 56 7.52 14.05 2.49
CA GLU A 56 7.22 13.95 3.92
C GLU A 56 8.41 14.47 4.75
N GLN A 57 9.64 14.07 4.41
CA GLN A 57 10.86 14.54 5.07
C GLN A 57 11.03 16.06 4.96
N ALA A 58 10.88 16.63 3.77
CA ALA A 58 10.98 18.07 3.55
C ALA A 58 9.92 18.86 4.33
N LEU A 59 8.67 18.35 4.39
CA LEU A 59 7.60 18.95 5.17
C LEU A 59 7.91 18.95 6.67
N LEU A 60 8.37 17.82 7.21
CA LEU A 60 8.69 17.70 8.63
C LEU A 60 9.89 18.57 9.00
N ALA A 61 10.95 18.58 8.20
CA ALA A 61 12.11 19.45 8.41
C ALA A 61 11.72 20.93 8.49
N ALA A 62 10.90 21.40 7.53
CA ALA A 62 10.42 22.78 7.51
C ALA A 62 9.57 23.12 8.74
N ARG A 63 8.71 22.20 9.21
CA ARG A 63 7.84 22.42 10.37
C ARG A 63 8.58 22.34 11.70
N ARG A 64 9.62 21.51 11.81
CA ARG A 64 10.55 21.51 12.95
C ARG A 64 11.25 22.86 13.09
N GLN A 65 11.74 23.43 11.99
CA GLN A 65 12.39 24.75 12.00
C GLN A 65 11.40 25.85 12.42
N GLN A 66 10.16 25.79 11.94
CA GLN A 66 9.10 26.71 12.36
C GLN A 66 8.80 26.59 13.86
N ALA A 67 8.76 25.38 14.41
CA ALA A 67 8.55 25.14 15.83
C ALA A 67 9.64 25.82 16.69
N LEU A 68 10.91 25.63 16.32
CA LEU A 68 12.04 26.29 16.98
C LEU A 68 11.90 27.82 16.98
N ALA A 69 11.52 28.41 15.84
CA ALA A 69 11.36 29.85 15.72
C ALA A 69 10.22 30.42 16.59
N GLN A 70 9.25 29.60 16.97
CA GLN A 70 8.11 29.98 17.82
C GLN A 70 8.27 29.54 19.28
N GLY A 71 9.42 28.95 19.66
CA GLY A 71 9.65 28.44 21.01
C GLY A 71 8.83 27.19 21.38
N VAL A 72 8.36 26.45 20.37
CA VAL A 72 7.60 25.19 20.55
C VAL A 72 8.54 24.00 20.34
N SER A 73 8.34 22.90 21.06
CA SER A 73 9.11 21.66 20.87
C SER A 73 8.97 21.14 19.42
N PRO A 74 10.09 20.97 18.70
CA PRO A 74 10.07 20.36 17.36
C PRO A 74 9.58 18.91 17.36
N GLU A 75 9.85 18.18 18.43
CA GLU A 75 9.44 16.78 18.63
C GLU A 75 7.92 16.69 18.70
N LEU A 76 7.28 17.56 19.52
CA LEU A 76 5.82 17.64 19.61
C LEU A 76 5.17 17.93 18.24
N VAL A 77 5.70 18.91 17.51
CA VAL A 77 5.16 19.29 16.19
C VAL A 77 5.32 18.16 15.18
N GLU A 78 6.46 17.50 15.17
CA GLU A 78 6.70 16.35 14.30
C GLU A 78 5.74 15.19 14.61
N ASP A 79 5.56 14.84 15.89
CA ASP A 79 4.69 13.73 16.31
C ASP A 79 3.23 13.98 15.91
N LEU A 80 2.73 15.19 16.16
CA LEU A 80 1.39 15.61 15.74
C LEU A 80 1.23 15.50 14.22
N LEU A 81 2.17 16.05 13.45
CA LEU A 81 2.10 16.01 11.99
C LEU A 81 2.16 14.58 11.45
N ARG A 82 3.01 13.72 12.03
CA ARG A 82 3.08 12.30 11.65
C ARG A 82 1.76 11.59 11.93
N ARG A 83 1.13 11.83 13.08
CA ARG A 83 -0.19 11.24 13.40
C ARG A 83 -1.28 11.70 12.43
N VAL A 84 -1.29 12.98 12.08
CA VAL A 84 -2.25 13.58 11.15
C VAL A 84 -2.03 13.08 9.70
N MET A 85 -0.78 12.88 9.29
CA MET A 85 -0.46 12.25 8.00
C MET A 85 -0.91 10.79 7.94
N ARG A 86 -0.73 10.01 9.01
CA ARG A 86 -1.25 8.63 9.07
C ARG A 86 -2.77 8.55 8.89
N GLU A 87 -3.52 9.50 9.45
CA GLU A 87 -4.98 9.58 9.26
C GLU A 87 -5.37 9.86 7.80
N SER A 88 -4.56 10.71 7.14
CA SER A 88 -4.76 11.09 5.73
C SER A 88 -4.64 9.88 4.78
N TYR A 89 -3.80 8.91 5.14
CA TYR A 89 -3.58 7.70 4.36
C TYR A 89 -4.76 6.73 4.40
N ALA A 90 -5.43 6.58 5.55
CA ALA A 90 -6.56 5.67 5.70
C ALA A 90 -7.82 6.11 4.92
N THR A 91 -7.96 7.42 4.67
CA THR A 91 -9.15 8.01 4.06
C THR A 91 -9.05 8.17 2.53
N GLN A 92 -7.85 8.08 1.96
CA GLN A 92 -7.60 8.20 0.51
C GLN A 92 -7.72 6.86 -0.25
N ASP A 93 -7.97 5.78 0.47
CA ASP A 93 -7.71 4.41 0.04
C ASP A 93 -8.92 3.77 -0.69
N GLN A 94 -9.62 4.47 -1.58
CA GLN A 94 -10.83 3.90 -2.19
C GLN A 94 -10.64 3.39 -3.63
N HIS A 95 -9.85 4.07 -4.46
CA HIS A 95 -9.58 3.66 -5.85
C HIS A 95 -8.14 3.97 -6.24
N PHE A 96 -7.49 3.04 -6.95
CA PHE A 96 -6.13 3.21 -7.46
C PHE A 96 -6.13 3.24 -8.99
N VAL A 97 -5.09 3.81 -9.59
CA VAL A 97 -4.92 3.77 -11.04
C VAL A 97 -4.36 2.42 -11.47
N CYS A 98 -4.87 1.92 -12.60
CA CYS A 98 -4.29 0.81 -13.31
C CYS A 98 -2.99 1.24 -14.00
N CYS A 99 -1.84 0.73 -13.54
CA CYS A 99 -0.54 1.02 -14.14
C CYS A 99 -0.32 0.36 -15.51
N ARG A 100 -1.12 -0.66 -15.85
CA ARG A 100 -1.04 -1.32 -17.16
C ARG A 100 -2.01 -0.62 -18.13
N PRO A 101 -1.55 0.04 -19.21
CA PRO A 101 -2.39 0.85 -20.10
C PRO A 101 -3.58 0.11 -20.72
N SER A 102 -3.42 -1.20 -20.99
CA SER A 102 -4.46 -2.05 -21.55
C SER A 102 -5.31 -2.78 -20.50
N GLY A 103 -5.22 -2.38 -19.23
CA GLY A 103 -5.79 -3.14 -18.12
C GLY A 103 -5.17 -4.53 -18.08
N GLY A 104 -5.96 -5.55 -17.79
CA GLY A 104 -5.54 -6.94 -17.96
C GLY A 104 -6.14 -7.88 -16.93
N LYS A 105 -6.13 -9.16 -17.28
CA LYS A 105 -6.54 -10.23 -16.38
C LYS A 105 -5.38 -10.60 -15.45
N VAL A 106 -5.63 -10.55 -14.15
CA VAL A 106 -4.72 -10.99 -13.10
C VAL A 106 -5.29 -12.27 -12.49
N VAL A 107 -4.50 -13.33 -12.44
CA VAL A 107 -4.85 -14.57 -11.76
C VAL A 107 -4.06 -14.64 -10.47
N VAL A 108 -4.74 -14.79 -9.33
CA VAL A 108 -4.10 -14.98 -8.03
C VAL A 108 -4.33 -16.41 -7.56
N VAL A 109 -3.27 -17.21 -7.54
CA VAL A 109 -3.29 -18.59 -7.05
C VAL A 109 -3.18 -18.57 -5.54
N GLY A 110 -4.13 -19.17 -4.82
CA GLY A 110 -4.28 -18.97 -3.37
C GLY A 110 -4.84 -17.59 -3.01
N GLY A 111 -5.57 -16.96 -3.94
CA GLY A 111 -6.16 -15.63 -3.77
C GLY A 111 -7.27 -15.55 -2.72
N ALA A 112 -7.85 -16.66 -2.28
CA ALA A 112 -8.78 -16.70 -1.15
C ALA A 112 -8.06 -16.72 0.21
N GLY A 113 -6.73 -16.92 0.23
CA GLY A 113 -5.92 -16.88 1.44
C GLY A 113 -5.76 -15.46 2.01
N ALA A 114 -5.28 -15.34 3.24
CA ALA A 114 -5.20 -14.06 3.96
C ALA A 114 -4.37 -13.00 3.20
N LEU A 115 -3.17 -13.34 2.74
CA LEU A 115 -2.33 -12.42 1.96
C LEU A 115 -2.80 -12.30 0.51
N GLY A 116 -3.17 -13.42 -0.13
CA GLY A 116 -3.68 -13.44 -1.50
C GLY A 116 -4.90 -12.54 -1.68
N GLY A 117 -5.84 -12.59 -0.74
CA GLY A 117 -7.06 -11.78 -0.75
C GLY A 117 -6.79 -10.27 -0.67
N ARG A 118 -5.69 -9.86 -0.03
CA ARG A 118 -5.25 -8.45 -0.06
C ARG A 118 -4.83 -8.02 -1.46
N PHE A 119 -4.00 -8.81 -2.13
CA PHE A 119 -3.59 -8.53 -3.51
C PHE A 119 -4.77 -8.57 -4.47
N VAL A 120 -5.70 -9.54 -4.32
CA VAL A 120 -6.96 -9.56 -5.07
C VAL A 120 -7.71 -8.24 -4.92
N SER A 121 -7.93 -7.79 -3.69
CA SER A 121 -8.62 -6.52 -3.41
C SER A 121 -7.89 -5.32 -4.03
N LEU A 122 -6.57 -5.25 -3.91
CA LEU A 122 -5.76 -4.16 -4.46
C LEU A 122 -5.83 -4.10 -5.99
N PHE A 123 -5.72 -5.25 -6.67
CA PHE A 123 -5.88 -5.32 -8.12
C PHE A 123 -7.30 -4.94 -8.56
N GLN A 124 -8.34 -5.42 -7.88
CA GLN A 124 -9.73 -5.03 -8.18
C GLN A 124 -9.95 -3.52 -8.03
N ARG A 125 -9.47 -2.93 -6.92
CA ARG A 125 -9.54 -1.48 -6.65
C ARG A 125 -8.69 -0.65 -7.61
N SER A 126 -7.77 -1.29 -8.33
CA SER A 126 -6.95 -0.68 -9.40
C SER A 126 -7.55 -0.91 -10.80
N GLY A 127 -8.73 -1.52 -10.91
CA GLY A 127 -9.44 -1.71 -12.18
C GLY A 127 -9.01 -2.95 -13.00
N TYR A 128 -8.24 -3.87 -12.44
CA TYR A 128 -7.89 -5.12 -13.12
C TYR A 128 -9.04 -6.13 -13.06
N GLN A 129 -9.15 -6.98 -14.08
CA GLN A 129 -10.00 -8.16 -14.02
C GLN A 129 -9.28 -9.22 -13.20
N VAL A 130 -9.82 -9.60 -12.04
CA VAL A 130 -9.14 -10.56 -11.15
C VAL A 130 -9.87 -11.89 -11.14
N ALA A 131 -9.13 -12.96 -11.42
CA ALA A 131 -9.56 -14.33 -11.21
C ALA A 131 -8.78 -14.93 -10.04
N ILE A 132 -9.44 -15.78 -9.25
CA ILE A 132 -8.82 -16.53 -8.15
C ILE A 132 -8.72 -17.98 -8.61
N LEU A 133 -7.59 -18.62 -8.31
CA LEU A 133 -7.37 -20.04 -8.56
C LEU A 133 -7.07 -20.74 -7.23
N GLU A 134 -8.02 -21.56 -6.77
CA GLU A 134 -7.93 -22.39 -5.58
C GLU A 134 -7.84 -23.89 -5.94
N PRO A 135 -7.60 -24.80 -4.97
CA PRO A 135 -7.47 -26.23 -5.25
C PRO A 135 -8.63 -26.85 -6.05
N GLN A 136 -9.86 -26.37 -5.89
CA GLN A 136 -11.02 -26.84 -6.65
C GLN A 136 -11.05 -26.36 -8.12
N ASP A 137 -10.28 -25.32 -8.45
CA ASP A 137 -10.30 -24.66 -9.76
C ASP A 137 -9.24 -25.22 -10.73
N TRP A 138 -8.38 -26.13 -10.28
CA TRP A 138 -7.34 -26.73 -11.13
C TRP A 138 -7.86 -27.35 -12.44
N PRO A 139 -9.03 -28.01 -12.49
CA PRO A 139 -9.59 -28.51 -13.76
C PRO A 139 -9.82 -27.41 -14.81
N GLN A 140 -10.02 -26.16 -14.38
CA GLN A 140 -10.25 -24.99 -15.25
C GLN A 140 -9.03 -24.04 -15.30
N ALA A 141 -7.89 -24.42 -14.73
CA ALA A 141 -6.69 -23.57 -14.62
C ALA A 141 -6.24 -23.01 -15.98
N ALA A 142 -6.24 -23.82 -17.04
CA ALA A 142 -5.85 -23.38 -18.38
C ALA A 142 -6.74 -22.25 -18.91
N GLN A 143 -8.06 -22.34 -18.68
CA GLN A 143 -9.01 -21.30 -19.06
C GLN A 143 -8.89 -20.05 -18.17
N LEU A 144 -8.65 -20.23 -16.87
CA LEU A 144 -8.43 -19.12 -15.94
C LEU A 144 -7.14 -18.36 -16.27
N CYS A 145 -6.08 -19.04 -16.67
CA CYS A 145 -4.80 -18.41 -17.06
C CYS A 145 -4.78 -17.95 -18.52
N GLN A 146 -5.82 -18.24 -19.30
CA GLN A 146 -5.95 -17.74 -20.67
C GLN A 146 -5.95 -16.21 -20.68
N ASP A 147 -5.09 -15.64 -21.53
CA ASP A 147 -4.88 -14.19 -21.70
C ASP A 147 -4.53 -13.43 -20.41
N ALA A 148 -4.00 -14.13 -19.41
CA ALA A 148 -3.53 -13.51 -18.18
C ALA A 148 -2.34 -12.59 -18.46
N ALA A 149 -2.43 -11.36 -17.96
CA ALA A 149 -1.30 -10.43 -17.92
C ALA A 149 -0.37 -10.72 -16.74
N LEU A 150 -0.90 -11.30 -15.67
CA LEU A 150 -0.16 -11.68 -14.46
C LEU A 150 -0.77 -12.96 -13.86
N VAL A 151 0.09 -13.90 -13.49
CA VAL A 151 -0.22 -14.99 -12.56
C VAL A 151 0.63 -14.78 -11.30
N LEU A 152 -0.04 -14.60 -10.16
CA LEU A 152 0.59 -14.32 -8.86
C LEU A 152 0.38 -15.50 -7.90
N LEU A 153 1.48 -16.08 -7.41
CA LEU A 153 1.48 -17.18 -6.45
C LEU A 153 1.42 -16.64 -5.02
N ALA A 154 0.29 -16.87 -4.34
CA ALA A 154 0.02 -16.51 -2.95
C ALA A 154 -0.32 -17.75 -2.10
N VAL A 155 0.44 -18.84 -2.29
CA VAL A 155 0.22 -20.14 -1.62
C VAL A 155 1.27 -20.38 -0.51
N PRO A 156 1.04 -21.33 0.42
CA PRO A 156 2.03 -21.71 1.41
C PRO A 156 3.38 -22.10 0.78
N ILE A 157 4.47 -21.72 1.45
CA ILE A 157 5.85 -21.95 0.97
C ILE A 157 6.10 -23.43 0.65
N THR A 158 5.56 -24.34 1.47
CA THR A 158 5.69 -25.79 1.32
C THR A 158 5.03 -26.36 0.08
N LEU A 159 4.07 -25.64 -0.51
CA LEU A 159 3.32 -26.06 -1.69
C LEU A 159 3.73 -25.31 -2.96
N THR A 160 4.52 -24.24 -2.84
CA THR A 160 4.74 -23.29 -3.94
C THR A 160 5.38 -23.93 -5.16
N GLU A 161 6.47 -24.69 -4.97
CA GLU A 161 7.17 -25.34 -6.09
C GLU A 161 6.27 -26.36 -6.82
N GLN A 162 5.48 -27.13 -6.05
CA GLN A 162 4.51 -28.08 -6.59
C GLN A 162 3.41 -27.38 -7.39
N VAL A 163 2.88 -26.27 -6.87
CA VAL A 163 1.85 -25.47 -7.53
C VAL A 163 2.37 -24.84 -8.82
N ILE A 164 3.60 -24.30 -8.80
CA ILE A 164 4.23 -23.74 -10.01
C ILE A 164 4.35 -24.82 -11.09
N ALA A 165 4.82 -26.02 -10.75
CA ALA A 165 4.96 -27.12 -11.71
C ALA A 165 3.64 -27.60 -12.32
N GLN A 166 2.50 -27.34 -11.66
CA GLN A 166 1.16 -27.70 -12.14
C GLN A 166 0.52 -26.61 -13.01
N LEU A 167 1.12 -25.43 -13.11
CA LEU A 167 0.55 -24.34 -13.90
C LEU A 167 0.41 -24.77 -15.37
N PRO A 168 -0.70 -24.41 -16.04
CA PRO A 168 -0.83 -24.59 -17.47
C PRO A 168 0.22 -23.75 -18.21
N THR A 169 0.41 -24.01 -19.50
CA THR A 169 1.20 -23.11 -20.36
C THR A 169 0.61 -21.70 -20.30
N LEU A 170 1.42 -20.74 -19.85
CA LEU A 170 1.03 -19.35 -19.75
C LEU A 170 1.30 -18.60 -21.07
N PRO A 171 0.53 -17.54 -21.38
CA PRO A 171 0.86 -16.66 -22.50
C PRO A 171 2.28 -16.13 -22.39
N ALA A 172 3.02 -16.02 -23.50
CA ALA A 172 4.41 -15.58 -23.49
C ALA A 172 4.62 -14.18 -22.85
N HIS A 173 3.61 -13.33 -22.90
CA HIS A 173 3.61 -11.98 -22.30
C HIS A 173 3.14 -11.95 -20.84
N CYS A 174 2.63 -13.06 -20.30
CA CYS A 174 2.14 -13.15 -18.93
C CYS A 174 3.32 -12.98 -17.97
N VAL A 175 3.20 -12.09 -17.00
CA VAL A 175 4.15 -12.04 -15.89
C VAL A 175 3.84 -13.20 -14.95
N LEU A 176 4.85 -13.99 -14.57
CA LEU A 176 4.74 -14.98 -13.50
C LEU A 176 5.47 -14.46 -12.26
N ALA A 177 4.74 -14.32 -11.15
CA ALA A 177 5.30 -13.78 -9.91
C ALA A 177 4.86 -14.57 -8.68
N ASP A 178 5.66 -14.51 -7.61
CA ASP A 178 5.33 -15.13 -6.32
C ASP A 178 5.42 -14.15 -5.16
N LEU A 179 4.71 -14.43 -4.06
CA LEU A 179 4.74 -13.65 -2.81
C LEU A 179 5.45 -14.39 -1.65
N THR A 180 6.18 -15.46 -1.92
CA THR A 180 6.69 -16.31 -0.85
C THR A 180 7.79 -15.63 -0.03
N SER A 181 8.03 -16.13 1.18
CA SER A 181 9.08 -15.57 2.04
C SER A 181 10.50 -16.02 1.66
N ILE A 182 10.65 -17.06 0.85
CA ILE A 182 11.95 -17.54 0.33
C ILE A 182 12.03 -17.28 -1.17
N LYS A 183 13.18 -16.88 -1.71
CA LYS A 183 13.21 -16.43 -3.12
C LYS A 183 13.94 -17.39 -4.06
N ALA A 184 15.01 -18.03 -3.59
CA ALA A 184 15.84 -18.88 -4.43
C ALA A 184 15.06 -20.01 -5.13
N ARG A 185 14.35 -20.86 -4.37
CA ARG A 185 13.65 -22.03 -4.95
C ARG A 185 12.41 -21.64 -5.75
N PRO A 186 11.49 -20.79 -5.25
CA PRO A 186 10.31 -20.41 -6.03
C PRO A 186 10.68 -19.68 -7.33
N LEU A 187 11.68 -18.79 -7.30
CA LEU A 187 12.14 -18.11 -8.50
C LEU A 187 12.70 -19.09 -9.54
N GLN A 188 13.51 -20.05 -9.11
CA GLN A 188 14.03 -21.10 -10.01
C GLN A 188 12.90 -21.95 -10.61
N ALA A 189 11.92 -22.35 -9.81
CA ALA A 189 10.76 -23.09 -10.29
C ALA A 189 9.96 -22.29 -11.33
N MET A 190 9.70 -21.00 -11.08
CA MET A 190 9.01 -20.13 -12.03
C MET A 190 9.80 -19.96 -13.35
N LEU A 191 11.12 -19.77 -13.27
CA LEU A 191 11.99 -19.64 -14.44
C LEU A 191 12.04 -20.91 -15.30
N ALA A 192 11.88 -22.08 -14.69
CA ALA A 192 11.79 -23.36 -15.39
C ALA A 192 10.41 -23.59 -16.02
N GLN A 193 9.33 -23.17 -15.35
CA GLN A 193 7.96 -23.37 -15.80
C GLN A 193 7.54 -22.41 -16.91
N HIS A 194 8.01 -21.16 -16.87
CA HIS A 194 7.56 -20.11 -17.76
C HIS A 194 8.71 -19.54 -18.59
N SER A 195 8.49 -19.35 -19.89
CA SER A 195 9.49 -18.79 -20.80
C SER A 195 9.48 -17.25 -20.84
N GLY A 196 8.37 -16.61 -20.44
CA GLY A 196 8.20 -15.16 -20.44
C GLY A 196 8.73 -14.46 -19.18
N PRO A 197 8.16 -13.29 -18.82
CA PRO A 197 8.63 -12.47 -17.72
C PRO A 197 8.41 -13.12 -16.35
N VAL A 198 9.43 -13.08 -15.49
CA VAL A 198 9.40 -13.70 -14.15
C VAL A 198 10.00 -12.77 -13.11
N VAL A 199 9.30 -12.60 -11.98
CA VAL A 199 9.77 -11.80 -10.84
C VAL A 199 9.37 -12.43 -9.50
N GLY A 200 10.31 -12.52 -8.57
CA GLY A 200 10.00 -12.91 -7.20
C GLY A 200 9.70 -11.70 -6.33
N LEU A 201 8.60 -11.72 -5.58
CA LEU A 201 8.25 -10.67 -4.62
C LEU A 201 8.24 -11.25 -3.20
N HIS A 202 8.69 -10.47 -2.22
CA HIS A 202 8.55 -10.77 -0.81
C HIS A 202 7.96 -9.56 -0.09
N PRO A 203 6.64 -9.56 0.16
CA PRO A 203 6.01 -8.61 1.05
C PRO A 203 6.56 -8.78 2.48
N MET A 204 7.25 -7.77 3.01
CA MET A 204 7.82 -7.76 4.37
C MET A 204 6.74 -7.42 5.42
N PHE A 205 5.53 -7.92 5.20
CA PHE A 205 4.34 -7.61 5.99
C PHE A 205 3.32 -8.75 5.94
N GLY A 206 2.56 -8.88 7.02
CA GLY A 206 1.48 -9.86 7.13
C GLY A 206 0.15 -9.34 6.56
N PRO A 207 -0.90 -10.18 6.57
CA PRO A 207 -2.22 -9.83 6.06
C PRO A 207 -2.94 -8.75 6.88
N ASP A 208 -2.54 -8.55 8.14
CA ASP A 208 -3.20 -7.66 9.11
C ASP A 208 -2.92 -6.17 8.88
N ILE A 209 -2.09 -5.81 7.89
CA ILE A 209 -1.84 -4.40 7.55
C ILE A 209 -3.09 -3.73 7.01
N ASN A 210 -3.36 -2.48 7.36
CA ASN A 210 -4.53 -1.76 6.86
C ASN A 210 -4.34 -1.22 5.42
N ASN A 211 -3.11 -0.89 5.04
CA ASN A 211 -2.74 -0.39 3.72
C ASN A 211 -1.26 -0.67 3.43
N LEU A 212 -0.83 -0.47 2.19
CA LEU A 212 0.56 -0.73 1.76
C LEU A 212 1.52 0.44 2.06
N ILE A 213 1.04 1.49 2.72
CA ILE A 213 1.83 2.71 2.90
C ILE A 213 3.01 2.46 3.83
N LYS A 214 4.21 2.77 3.33
CA LYS A 214 5.50 2.52 3.99
C LYS A 214 5.81 1.04 4.18
N GLN A 215 5.06 0.16 3.53
CA GLN A 215 5.36 -1.26 3.54
C GLN A 215 6.47 -1.56 2.54
N VAL A 216 7.26 -2.58 2.84
CA VAL A 216 8.40 -2.96 2.00
C VAL A 216 8.06 -4.23 1.25
N VAL A 217 8.33 -4.24 -0.05
CA VAL A 217 8.33 -5.45 -0.88
C VAL A 217 9.73 -5.62 -1.44
N VAL A 218 10.39 -6.73 -1.12
CA VAL A 218 11.68 -7.06 -1.76
C VAL A 218 11.39 -7.63 -3.14
N VAL A 219 12.14 -7.15 -4.14
CA VAL A 219 12.06 -7.60 -5.54
C VAL A 219 13.29 -8.43 -5.86
N CYS A 220 13.07 -9.60 -6.44
CA CYS A 220 14.13 -10.47 -6.95
C CYS A 220 13.88 -10.73 -8.43
N ASP A 221 14.69 -10.08 -9.27
CA ASP A 221 14.54 -10.18 -10.73
C ASP A 221 14.79 -11.61 -11.22
N GLY A 222 13.89 -12.12 -12.05
CA GLY A 222 14.04 -13.40 -12.73
C GLY A 222 14.43 -13.22 -14.20
N ARG A 223 13.45 -12.86 -15.04
CA ARG A 223 13.62 -12.73 -16.50
C ARG A 223 12.76 -11.58 -17.05
N GLN A 224 13.27 -10.86 -18.04
CA GLN A 224 12.57 -9.75 -18.74
C GLN A 224 12.04 -8.66 -17.77
N PRO A 225 12.91 -8.01 -16.98
CA PRO A 225 12.51 -6.96 -16.05
C PRO A 225 11.75 -5.79 -16.67
N GLU A 226 12.03 -5.50 -17.93
CA GLU A 226 11.33 -4.48 -18.72
C GLU A 226 9.81 -4.74 -18.81
N ASP A 227 9.38 -6.00 -18.84
CA ASP A 227 7.98 -6.37 -19.13
C ASP A 227 7.07 -6.37 -17.89
N TYR A 228 7.65 -6.33 -16.67
CA TYR A 228 6.90 -6.23 -15.41
C TYR A 228 7.10 -4.90 -14.67
N GLN A 229 7.68 -3.88 -15.30
CA GLN A 229 7.79 -2.55 -14.67
C GLN A 229 6.43 -1.95 -14.28
N TRP A 230 5.37 -2.25 -15.03
CA TRP A 230 4.02 -1.82 -14.68
C TRP A 230 3.56 -2.40 -13.31
N LEU A 231 3.97 -3.63 -12.98
CA LEU A 231 3.65 -4.28 -11.71
C LEU A 231 4.42 -3.63 -10.57
N LEU A 232 5.72 -3.36 -10.74
CA LEU A 232 6.52 -2.66 -9.74
C LEU A 232 5.99 -1.24 -9.50
N LYS A 233 5.63 -0.53 -10.57
CA LYS A 233 4.95 0.77 -10.47
C LYS A 233 3.61 0.66 -9.74
N GLN A 234 2.85 -0.41 -9.98
CA GLN A 234 1.59 -0.65 -9.30
C GLN A 234 1.77 -0.81 -7.78
N LEU A 235 2.80 -1.57 -7.35
CA LEU A 235 3.16 -1.69 -5.94
C LEU A 235 3.46 -0.32 -5.30
N VAL A 236 4.21 0.53 -6.00
CA VAL A 236 4.55 1.89 -5.55
C VAL A 236 3.33 2.82 -5.49
N ILE A 237 2.36 2.65 -6.39
CA ILE A 237 1.10 3.42 -6.31
C ILE A 237 0.31 3.05 -5.05
N TRP A 238 0.34 1.77 -4.64
CA TRP A 238 -0.38 1.31 -3.47
C TRP A 238 0.18 1.79 -2.13
N GLY A 239 1.47 2.16 -2.06
CA GLY A 239 2.07 2.72 -0.83
C GLY A 239 3.57 2.51 -0.69
#